data_AF-A0A7I7RZ20-F1
#
_entry.id   AF-A0A7I7RZ20-F1
#
_cell.length_a   1.000
_cell.length_b   1.000
_cell.length_c   1.000
_cell.angle_alpha   90.00
_cell.angle_beta   90.00
_cell.angle_gamma   90.00
#
_symmetry.space_group_name_H-M   'P 1'
#
loop_
_entity.id
_entity.type
_entity.pdbx_description
1 polymer ?
#
loop_
_entity_poly.entity_id
_entity_poly.type
_entity_poly.pdbx_seq_one_letter_code
_entity_poly.pdbx_strand_id
1 'polypeptide(L)'
;MPRRRLSDAARMGVYQMADDGLPLRDRGLNAEEMTALRLILSTYRDGSGQVVLKSTGETMPGFRDFERALAAVTNGVTTENKGIFDVIVPASPLPYGLSAKMSKIQPERNKCSFMELANSAAKFRQNLLDKQINWVTEPMLAGPEIVDQVTGWHLAESEGIDVPQSKYVILAHNNPWTQFQLISFPLTLKVANPKGEVEWLIEGASLNGYIDDNGRRHRLWQCYMNSGGQLKYYPPLHWADWMSAAFTLEKPPVGSPSQRAQEYFPELWPEGFGDT
;
A
#
# COMPACT_ATOMS: atom_id res chain seq x y z
N MET A 1 -4.39 14.40 65.71
CA MET A 1 -3.31 14.47 64.71
C MET A 1 -3.42 13.26 63.79
N PRO A 2 -3.40 13.43 62.46
CA PRO A 2 -3.88 12.40 61.54
C PRO A 2 -2.81 11.37 61.16
N ARG A 3 -3.30 10.14 60.93
CA ARG A 3 -2.57 8.94 60.50
C ARG A 3 -1.92 9.16 59.12
N ARG A 4 -0.60 8.98 59.02
CA ARG A 4 0.10 8.83 57.73
C ARG A 4 -0.18 7.45 57.15
N ARG A 5 -0.83 7.40 55.98
CA ARG A 5 -0.90 6.19 55.15
C ARG A 5 0.42 6.04 54.40
N LEU A 6 0.98 4.84 54.48
CA LEU A 6 1.91 4.30 53.50
C LEU A 6 1.15 4.12 52.19
N SER A 7 1.67 4.64 51.07
CA SER A 7 1.20 4.31 49.73
C SER A 7 2.29 3.52 49.03
N ASP A 8 2.08 2.21 48.95
CA ASP A 8 2.86 1.32 48.10
C ASP A 8 2.42 1.46 46.64
N ALA A 9 3.46 1.40 45.81
CA ALA A 9 3.52 1.23 44.37
C ALA A 9 2.41 0.39 43.71
N ALA A 10 1.90 0.92 42.59
CA ALA A 10 1.57 0.15 41.40
C ALA A 10 1.74 1.08 40.18
N ARG A 11 2.91 1.05 39.54
CA ARG A 11 3.11 0.39 38.24
C ARG A 11 2.02 0.71 37.22
N MET A 12 2.23 1.78 36.45
CA MET A 12 2.13 1.74 34.99
C MET A 12 3.18 2.70 34.45
N GLY A 13 4.44 2.26 34.51
CA GLY A 13 5.43 2.77 33.58
C GLY A 13 4.92 2.45 32.19
N VAL A 14 4.60 3.49 31.43
CA VAL A 14 4.57 3.40 29.98
C VAL A 14 6.01 3.05 29.61
N TYR A 15 6.28 1.75 29.47
CA TYR A 15 7.48 1.30 28.78
C TYR A 15 7.32 1.82 27.36
N GLN A 16 7.92 2.99 27.12
CA GLN A 16 8.27 3.46 25.80
C GLN A 16 9.25 2.39 25.29
N MET A 17 8.70 1.35 24.65
CA MET A 17 9.50 0.35 23.94
C MET A 17 10.40 1.14 23.02
N ALA A 18 11.70 0.89 23.11
CA ALA A 18 12.66 1.51 22.23
C ALA A 18 12.24 1.24 20.77
N ASP A 19 12.19 2.30 19.99
CA ASP A 19 11.68 2.35 18.61
C ASP A 19 12.70 1.76 17.62
N ASP A 20 13.44 0.73 18.05
CA ASP A 20 14.74 0.30 17.51
C ASP A 20 14.66 -0.53 16.21
N GLY A 21 13.51 -0.48 15.52
CA GLY A 21 13.28 -1.19 14.25
C GLY A 21 13.11 -0.24 13.08
N LEU A 22 13.43 -0.68 11.86
CA LEU A 22 13.16 0.12 10.67
C LEU A 22 11.66 0.14 10.35
N PRO A 23 11.09 1.32 10.01
CA PRO A 23 9.66 1.48 9.76
C PRO A 23 9.21 0.67 8.56
N LEU A 24 8.12 -0.08 8.73
CA LEU A 24 7.55 -0.96 7.71
C LEU A 24 8.50 -2.07 7.25
N ARG A 25 9.56 -2.36 8.03
CA ARG A 25 10.40 -3.55 7.89
C ARG A 25 10.25 -4.44 9.11
N ASP A 26 10.62 -3.89 10.25
CA ASP A 26 10.72 -4.58 11.54
C ASP A 26 9.52 -4.23 12.45
N ARG A 27 8.91 -3.06 12.23
CA ARG A 27 7.77 -2.54 12.98
C ARG A 27 6.82 -1.74 12.09
N GLY A 28 5.61 -1.52 12.57
CA GLY A 28 4.72 -0.51 12.00
C GLY A 28 5.25 0.92 12.17
N LEU A 29 4.57 1.89 11.56
CA LEU A 29 4.87 3.29 11.83
C LEU A 29 4.52 3.65 13.28
N ASN A 30 5.42 4.36 13.95
CA ASN A 30 5.19 4.88 15.29
C ASN A 30 4.23 6.10 15.25
N ALA A 31 3.93 6.68 16.41
CA ALA A 31 2.98 7.80 16.50
C ALA A 31 3.46 9.10 15.79
N GLU A 32 4.76 9.37 15.84
CA GLU A 32 5.37 10.56 15.20
C GLU A 32 5.39 10.40 13.69
N GLU A 33 5.82 9.24 13.20
CA GLU A 33 5.79 8.85 11.79
C GLU A 33 4.36 8.86 11.24
N MET A 34 3.39 8.31 11.98
CA MET A 34 1.98 8.38 11.59
C MET A 34 1.46 9.82 11.52
N THR A 35 1.90 10.68 12.44
CA THR A 35 1.55 12.10 12.43
C THR A 35 2.15 12.81 11.22
N ALA A 36 3.43 12.57 10.93
CA ALA A 36 4.12 13.12 9.77
C ALA A 36 3.47 12.67 8.47
N LEU A 37 3.25 11.36 8.29
CA LEU A 37 2.58 10.81 7.11
C LEU A 37 1.21 11.47 6.90
N ARG A 38 0.39 11.55 7.96
CA ARG A 38 -0.94 12.16 7.90
C ARG A 38 -0.87 13.62 7.47
N LEU A 39 0.05 14.41 8.03
CA LEU A 39 0.20 15.83 7.68
C LEU A 39 0.71 16.00 6.24
N ILE A 40 1.67 15.18 5.80
CA ILE A 40 2.17 15.20 4.41
C ILE A 40 1.05 14.82 3.45
N LEU A 41 0.29 13.76 3.71
CA LEU A 41 -0.86 13.41 2.88
C LEU A 41 -1.93 14.52 2.84
N SER A 42 -2.05 15.29 3.93
CA SER A 42 -3.01 16.39 4.02
C SER A 42 -2.64 17.57 3.12
N THR A 43 -1.36 17.77 2.77
CA THR A 43 -0.96 18.87 1.88
C THR A 43 -1.60 18.75 0.51
N TYR A 44 -1.90 17.53 0.04
CA TYR A 44 -2.57 17.29 -1.24
C TYR A 44 -4.07 17.65 -1.24
N ARG A 45 -4.62 18.10 -0.11
CA ARG A 45 -5.99 18.64 -0.02
C ARG A 45 -6.07 20.14 -0.29
N ASP A 46 -4.94 20.79 -0.63
CA ASP A 46 -4.83 22.22 -0.92
C ASP A 46 -5.24 22.62 -2.36
N GLY A 47 -5.73 21.67 -3.16
CA GLY A 47 -5.98 21.85 -4.60
C GLY A 47 -4.94 21.18 -5.51
N SER A 48 -3.90 20.55 -4.96
CA SER A 48 -2.83 19.90 -5.74
C SER A 48 -2.94 18.38 -5.88
N GLY A 49 -3.76 17.74 -5.06
CA GLY A 49 -3.87 16.28 -5.03
C GLY A 49 -4.37 15.69 -6.34
N GLN A 50 -3.84 14.52 -6.69
CA GLN A 50 -4.15 13.84 -7.95
C GLN A 50 -5.62 13.43 -8.08
N VAL A 51 -6.32 13.16 -6.98
CA VAL A 51 -7.71 12.73 -6.98
C VAL A 51 -8.62 13.92 -6.75
N VAL A 52 -9.57 14.16 -7.66
CA VAL A 52 -10.62 15.17 -7.49
C VAL A 52 -11.94 14.49 -7.16
N LEU A 53 -12.51 14.82 -6.01
CA LEU A 53 -13.79 14.26 -5.57
C LEU A 53 -14.93 14.88 -6.36
N LYS A 54 -15.61 14.08 -7.19
CA LYS A 54 -16.73 14.55 -8.04
C LYS A 54 -17.86 15.23 -7.27
N SER A 55 -18.09 14.85 -6.01
CA SER A 55 -19.18 15.36 -5.19
C SER A 55 -18.90 16.74 -4.57
N THR A 56 -17.63 17.08 -4.33
CA THR A 56 -17.25 18.28 -3.58
C THR A 56 -16.26 19.18 -4.32
N GLY A 57 -15.60 18.68 -5.37
CA GLY A 57 -14.49 19.35 -6.03
C GLY A 57 -13.18 19.36 -5.23
N GLU A 58 -13.17 18.82 -4.00
CA GLU A 58 -11.97 18.77 -3.16
C GLU A 58 -10.93 17.82 -3.77
N THR A 59 -9.65 18.17 -3.61
CA THR A 59 -8.54 17.29 -3.97
C THR A 59 -8.17 16.37 -2.82
N MET A 60 -7.67 15.19 -3.17
CA MET A 60 -7.20 14.14 -2.27
C MET A 60 -5.88 13.56 -2.82
N PRO A 61 -5.01 13.00 -1.96
CA PRO A 61 -3.81 12.33 -2.43
C PRO A 61 -4.17 11.16 -3.35
N GLY A 62 -3.45 11.03 -4.47
CA GLY A 62 -3.44 9.83 -5.29
C GLY A 62 -2.21 8.95 -5.03
N PHE A 63 -2.00 7.96 -5.91
CA PHE A 63 -0.99 6.93 -5.67
C PHE A 63 0.43 7.50 -5.62
N ARG A 64 0.77 8.44 -6.50
CA ARG A 64 2.09 9.12 -6.46
C ARG A 64 2.27 9.98 -5.22
N ASP A 65 1.20 10.63 -4.78
CA ASP A 65 1.22 11.46 -3.58
C ASP A 65 1.46 10.61 -2.33
N PHE A 66 0.90 9.40 -2.31
CA PHE A 66 1.16 8.40 -1.28
C PHE A 66 2.60 7.87 -1.33
N GLU A 67 3.14 7.55 -2.51
CA GLU A 67 4.54 7.13 -2.68
C GLU A 67 5.51 8.17 -2.12
N ARG A 68 5.31 9.45 -2.44
CA ARG A 68 6.11 10.56 -1.90
C ARG A 68 5.99 10.68 -0.39
N ALA A 69 4.77 10.60 0.14
CA ALA A 69 4.54 10.69 1.58
C ALA A 69 5.19 9.52 2.34
N LEU A 70 5.14 8.32 1.75
CA LEU A 70 5.77 7.13 2.30
C LEU A 70 7.29 7.23 2.28
N ALA A 71 7.88 7.69 1.17
CA ALA A 71 9.31 7.96 1.08
C ALA A 71 9.76 8.98 2.13
N ALA A 72 9.04 10.08 2.28
CA ALA A 72 9.37 11.13 3.26
C ALA A 72 9.35 10.61 4.71
N VAL A 73 8.34 9.84 5.11
CA VAL A 73 8.23 9.35 6.49
C VAL A 73 9.20 8.21 6.81
N THR A 74 9.58 7.42 5.81
CA THR A 74 10.51 6.28 6.00
C THR A 74 11.97 6.66 5.74
N ASN A 75 12.26 7.92 5.43
CA ASN A 75 13.57 8.36 4.93
C ASN A 75 14.02 7.56 3.69
N GLY A 76 13.05 7.14 2.88
CA GLY A 76 13.25 6.43 1.62
C GLY A 76 13.30 7.38 0.43
N VAL A 77 13.49 6.79 -0.76
CA VAL A 77 13.43 7.47 -2.04
C VAL A 77 12.35 6.85 -2.91
N THR A 78 11.55 7.69 -3.55
CA THR A 78 10.66 7.25 -4.64
C THR A 78 11.31 7.59 -5.97
N THR A 79 11.13 6.73 -6.96
CA THR A 79 11.64 6.97 -8.32
C THR A 79 10.55 7.43 -9.29
N GLU A 80 9.29 7.46 -8.83
CA GLU A 80 8.09 7.84 -9.60
C GLU A 80 8.03 7.25 -11.01
N ASN A 81 8.55 6.03 -11.17
CA ASN A 81 8.68 5.34 -12.45
C ASN A 81 7.96 3.99 -12.42
N LYS A 82 8.17 3.15 -13.45
CA LYS A 82 7.55 1.82 -13.55
C LYS A 82 8.40 0.72 -12.89
N GLY A 83 9.16 1.07 -11.85
CA GLY A 83 9.97 0.15 -11.06
C GLY A 83 9.11 -0.87 -10.33
N ILE A 84 9.74 -1.92 -9.82
CA ILE A 84 9.07 -2.97 -9.05
C ILE A 84 8.66 -2.45 -7.66
N PHE A 85 9.53 -1.66 -7.04
CA PHE A 85 9.28 -1.00 -5.77
C PHE A 85 9.02 0.48 -5.99
N ASP A 86 7.98 0.99 -5.33
CA ASP A 86 7.54 2.37 -5.47
C ASP A 86 8.35 3.31 -4.53
N VAL A 87 8.85 2.75 -3.42
CA VAL A 87 9.79 3.40 -2.48
C VAL A 87 10.90 2.42 -2.12
N ILE A 88 12.14 2.90 -2.10
CA ILE A 88 13.32 2.16 -1.61
C ILE A 88 13.80 2.84 -0.34
N VAL A 89 13.88 2.08 0.75
CA VAL A 89 14.31 2.59 2.06
C VAL A 89 15.75 2.14 2.35
N PRO A 90 16.69 3.07 2.55
CA PRO A 90 18.06 2.74 2.93
C PRO A 90 18.12 1.91 4.21
N ALA A 91 18.84 0.79 4.14
CA ALA A 91 19.08 -0.08 5.28
C ALA A 91 20.40 -0.85 5.10
N SER A 92 20.91 -1.39 6.19
CA SER A 92 22.08 -2.28 6.19
C SER A 92 21.64 -3.72 6.48
N PRO A 93 22.20 -4.74 5.79
CA PRO A 93 23.25 -4.66 4.76
C PRO A 93 22.76 -4.25 3.37
N LEU A 94 21.45 -4.38 3.11
CA LEU A 94 20.81 -3.97 1.86
C LEU A 94 19.58 -3.09 2.17
N PRO A 95 19.23 -2.14 1.29
CA PRO A 95 17.95 -1.44 1.38
C PRO A 95 16.79 -2.40 1.17
N TYR A 96 15.59 -2.03 1.62
CA TYR A 96 14.36 -2.79 1.39
C TYR A 96 13.36 -1.96 0.56
N GLY A 97 12.50 -2.66 -0.16
CA GLY A 97 11.50 -2.06 -1.04
C GLY A 97 10.11 -2.03 -0.41
N LEU A 98 9.37 -0.95 -0.68
CA LEU A 98 7.96 -0.85 -0.37
C LEU A 98 7.19 -0.72 -1.69
N SER A 99 6.25 -1.63 -1.93
CA SER A 99 5.29 -1.48 -3.01
C SER A 99 4.02 -0.81 -2.46
N ALA A 100 3.86 0.46 -2.80
CA ALA A 100 2.77 1.30 -2.36
C ALA A 100 1.53 1.05 -3.23
N LYS A 101 0.39 0.89 -2.60
CA LYS A 101 -0.90 0.70 -3.27
C LYS A 101 -1.95 1.58 -2.62
N MET A 102 -2.86 2.10 -3.43
CA MET A 102 -4.08 2.73 -2.94
C MET A 102 -5.27 1.87 -3.28
N SER A 103 -6.19 1.74 -2.32
CA SER A 103 -7.39 0.94 -2.55
C SER A 103 -8.56 1.38 -1.68
N LYS A 104 -9.75 0.86 -2.01
CA LYS A 104 -10.92 1.04 -1.16
C LYS A 104 -10.89 0.05 -0.02
N ILE A 105 -11.24 0.54 1.18
CA ILE A 105 -11.57 -0.32 2.32
C ILE A 105 -12.67 -1.30 1.88
N GLN A 106 -12.41 -2.59 2.07
CA GLN A 106 -13.37 -3.63 1.76
C GLN A 106 -14.50 -3.65 2.80
N PRO A 107 -15.72 -4.06 2.42
CA PRO A 107 -16.78 -4.33 3.39
C PRO A 107 -16.27 -5.27 4.49
N GLU A 108 -16.57 -4.98 5.75
CA GLU A 108 -16.08 -5.74 6.92
C GLU A 108 -16.35 -7.24 6.79
N ARG A 109 -17.50 -7.61 6.22
CA ARG A 109 -17.88 -9.01 5.94
C ARG A 109 -16.85 -9.76 5.08
N ASN A 110 -16.00 -9.08 4.31
CA ASN A 110 -14.97 -9.72 3.50
C ASN A 110 -13.73 -10.11 4.30
N LYS A 111 -13.47 -9.45 5.45
CA LYS A 111 -12.30 -9.68 6.31
C LYS A 111 -10.94 -9.66 5.57
N CYS A 112 -10.84 -8.92 4.46
CA CYS A 112 -9.65 -8.84 3.63
C CYS A 112 -9.31 -7.39 3.24
N SER A 113 -8.08 -7.19 2.80
CA SER A 113 -7.69 -6.01 2.03
C SER A 113 -7.83 -6.28 0.53
N PHE A 114 -7.52 -5.30 -0.30
CA PHE A 114 -7.51 -5.40 -1.75
C PHE A 114 -6.32 -4.64 -2.32
N MET A 115 -5.64 -5.24 -3.30
CA MET A 115 -4.66 -4.58 -4.14
C MET A 115 -4.68 -5.12 -5.57
N GLU A 116 -4.47 -4.23 -6.54
CA GLU A 116 -4.12 -4.59 -7.92
C GLU A 116 -2.59 -4.70 -7.99
N LEU A 117 -2.07 -5.92 -8.15
CA LEU A 117 -0.63 -6.18 -8.11
C LEU A 117 0.05 -5.87 -9.44
N ALA A 118 -0.64 -6.13 -10.54
CA ALA A 118 -0.06 -6.08 -11.87
C ALA A 118 -1.12 -5.82 -12.92
N ASN A 119 -0.72 -5.11 -13.96
CA ASN A 119 -1.53 -4.83 -15.14
C ASN A 119 -0.65 -5.04 -16.38
N SER A 120 -0.44 -6.30 -16.75
CA SER A 120 0.47 -6.66 -17.85
C SER A 120 -0.01 -7.86 -18.64
N ALA A 121 -1.12 -7.68 -19.37
CA ALA A 121 -1.69 -8.72 -20.24
C ALA A 121 -0.66 -9.38 -21.15
N ALA A 122 0.22 -8.59 -21.78
CA ALA A 122 1.23 -9.11 -22.69
C ALA A 122 2.21 -10.05 -21.98
N LYS A 123 2.71 -9.68 -20.81
CA LYS A 123 3.65 -10.52 -20.03
C LYS A 123 2.97 -11.79 -19.53
N PHE A 124 1.75 -11.69 -19.01
CA PHE A 124 0.99 -12.87 -18.55
C PHE A 124 0.68 -13.82 -19.70
N ARG A 125 0.21 -13.29 -20.83
CA ARG A 125 -0.08 -14.09 -22.02
C ARG A 125 1.17 -14.78 -22.55
N GLN A 126 2.28 -14.06 -22.66
CA GLN A 126 3.54 -14.63 -23.15
C GLN A 126 4.02 -15.77 -22.25
N ASN A 127 4.04 -15.57 -20.93
CA ASN A 127 4.46 -16.59 -19.97
C ASN A 127 3.63 -17.89 -20.07
N LEU A 128 2.31 -17.76 -20.21
CA LEU A 128 1.44 -18.93 -20.39
C LEU A 128 1.65 -19.60 -21.76
N LEU A 129 1.84 -18.81 -22.83
CA LEU A 129 2.13 -19.35 -24.18
C LEU A 129 3.45 -20.12 -24.21
N ASP A 130 4.50 -19.60 -23.60
CA ASP A 130 5.82 -20.24 -23.54
C ASP A 130 5.76 -21.60 -22.83
N LYS A 131 4.82 -21.75 -21.89
CA LYS A 131 4.55 -22.98 -21.14
C LYS A 131 3.46 -23.85 -21.76
N GLN A 132 2.87 -23.41 -22.88
CA GLN A 132 1.76 -24.08 -23.56
C GLN A 132 0.52 -24.27 -22.67
N ILE A 133 0.30 -23.38 -21.71
CA ILE A 133 -0.83 -23.43 -20.78
C ILE A 133 -1.99 -22.61 -21.32
N ASN A 134 -3.16 -23.23 -21.44
CA ASN A 134 -4.41 -22.52 -21.73
C ASN A 134 -5.15 -22.22 -20.43
N TRP A 135 -5.15 -20.96 -20.00
CA TRP A 135 -5.79 -20.55 -18.74
C TRP A 135 -7.28 -20.88 -18.64
N VAL A 136 -8.00 -20.98 -19.76
CA VAL A 136 -9.43 -21.31 -19.76
C VAL A 136 -9.68 -22.78 -19.43
N THR A 137 -8.84 -23.67 -19.97
CA THR A 137 -9.01 -25.12 -19.80
C THR A 137 -8.13 -25.71 -18.70
N GLU A 138 -7.10 -24.98 -18.28
CA GLU A 138 -6.07 -25.42 -17.33
C GLU A 138 -5.87 -24.38 -16.20
N PRO A 139 -6.92 -23.97 -15.47
CA PRO A 139 -6.81 -22.93 -14.44
C PRO A 139 -5.85 -23.31 -13.31
N MET A 140 -5.78 -24.60 -12.96
CA MET A 140 -4.87 -25.14 -11.94
C MET A 140 -3.39 -25.05 -12.34
N LEU A 141 -3.07 -24.90 -13.63
CA LEU A 141 -1.72 -24.64 -14.11
C LEU A 141 -1.50 -23.13 -14.29
N ALA A 142 -2.47 -22.42 -14.85
CA ALA A 142 -2.32 -21.00 -15.16
C ALA A 142 -2.21 -20.10 -13.92
N GLY A 143 -3.04 -20.33 -12.91
CA GLY A 143 -3.07 -19.52 -11.70
C GLY A 143 -1.72 -19.46 -10.98
N PRO A 144 -1.10 -20.61 -10.67
CA PRO A 144 0.23 -20.65 -10.08
C PRO A 144 1.29 -19.94 -10.92
N GLU A 145 1.28 -20.12 -12.24
CA GLU A 145 2.29 -19.52 -13.11
C GLU A 145 2.17 -17.99 -13.21
N ILE A 146 0.95 -17.45 -13.09
CA ILE A 146 0.72 -16.00 -12.98
C ILE A 146 1.27 -15.46 -11.66
N VAL A 147 1.01 -16.14 -10.54
CA VAL A 147 1.53 -15.74 -9.23
C VAL A 147 3.06 -15.86 -9.18
N ASP A 148 3.61 -16.95 -9.73
CA ASP A 148 5.05 -17.18 -9.83
C ASP A 148 5.72 -16.10 -10.69
N GLN A 149 5.09 -15.63 -11.77
CA GLN A 149 5.62 -14.55 -12.60
C GLN A 149 5.71 -13.22 -11.85
N VAL A 150 4.67 -12.82 -11.12
CA VAL A 150 4.71 -11.58 -10.32
C VAL A 150 5.69 -11.70 -9.16
N THR A 151 5.78 -12.88 -8.54
CA THR A 151 6.80 -13.16 -7.52
C THR A 151 8.21 -13.02 -8.11
N GLY A 152 8.43 -13.55 -9.31
CA GLY A 152 9.70 -13.48 -10.04
C GLY A 152 10.16 -12.05 -10.34
N TRP A 153 9.24 -11.11 -10.57
CA TRP A 153 9.60 -9.70 -10.78
C TRP A 153 10.23 -9.08 -9.53
N HIS A 154 9.76 -9.41 -8.33
CA HIS A 154 10.37 -8.93 -7.08
C HIS A 154 11.70 -9.64 -6.81
N LEU A 155 11.76 -10.95 -7.04
CA LEU A 155 12.99 -11.72 -6.83
C LEU A 155 14.12 -11.29 -7.77
N ALA A 156 13.81 -10.76 -8.95
CA ALA A 156 14.81 -10.20 -9.88
C ALA A 156 15.59 -9.00 -9.28
N GLU A 157 15.04 -8.33 -8.26
CA GLU A 157 15.68 -7.20 -7.58
C GLU A 157 16.55 -7.63 -6.37
N SER A 158 16.62 -8.94 -6.08
CA SER A 158 17.25 -9.46 -4.85
C SER A 158 18.77 -9.24 -4.73
N GLU A 159 19.46 -8.90 -5.82
CA GLU A 159 20.88 -8.52 -5.78
C GLU A 159 21.10 -7.16 -5.08
N GLY A 160 20.13 -6.24 -5.17
CA GLY A 160 20.24 -4.88 -4.64
C GLY A 160 19.24 -4.54 -3.54
N ILE A 161 18.23 -5.38 -3.33
CA ILE A 161 17.14 -5.15 -2.38
C ILE A 161 16.96 -6.38 -1.47
N ASP A 162 16.76 -6.14 -0.18
CA ASP A 162 16.30 -7.14 0.78
C ASP A 162 14.80 -7.45 0.54
N VAL A 163 14.54 -8.29 -0.47
CA VAL A 163 13.20 -8.72 -0.86
C VAL A 163 12.44 -9.42 0.29
N PRO A 164 13.05 -10.31 1.10
CA PRO A 164 12.37 -10.91 2.25
C PRO A 164 11.81 -9.89 3.25
N GLN A 165 12.50 -8.77 3.45
CA GLN A 165 12.10 -7.72 4.38
C GLN A 165 11.25 -6.61 3.73
N SER A 166 11.06 -6.67 2.41
CA SER A 166 10.24 -5.74 1.64
C SER A 166 8.74 -6.00 1.87
N LYS A 167 7.88 -4.99 1.64
CA LYS A 167 6.44 -5.05 1.96
C LYS A 167 5.56 -4.51 0.85
N TYR A 168 4.31 -4.98 0.83
CA TYR A 168 3.19 -4.21 0.28
C TYR A 168 2.68 -3.24 1.35
N VAL A 169 2.46 -1.98 0.98
CA VAL A 169 1.88 -0.97 1.88
C VAL A 169 0.66 -0.35 1.20
N ILE A 170 -0.49 -0.47 1.84
CA ILE A 170 -1.78 -0.07 1.28
C ILE A 170 -2.30 1.13 2.06
N LEU A 171 -2.48 2.25 1.37
CA LEU A 171 -3.30 3.36 1.84
C LEU A 171 -4.75 3.09 1.41
N ALA A 172 -5.52 2.52 2.33
CA ALA A 172 -6.93 2.23 2.11
C ALA A 172 -7.79 3.44 2.47
N HIS A 173 -8.85 3.70 1.71
CA HIS A 173 -9.79 4.78 2.00
C HIS A 173 -11.25 4.31 1.89
N ASN A 174 -12.15 4.96 2.63
CA ASN A 174 -13.59 4.73 2.48
C ASN A 174 -14.13 5.42 1.19
N ASN A 175 -15.36 5.07 0.78
CA ASN A 175 -15.95 5.66 -0.44
C ASN A 175 -16.04 7.20 -0.41
N PRO A 176 -16.38 7.85 0.72
CA PRO A 176 -16.40 9.31 0.81
C PRO A 176 -15.02 9.98 0.93
N TRP A 177 -13.92 9.23 1.02
CA TRP A 177 -12.57 9.76 1.27
C TRP A 177 -12.42 10.56 2.58
N THR A 178 -13.25 10.24 3.57
CA THR A 178 -13.20 10.87 4.89
C THR A 178 -12.36 10.10 5.90
N GLN A 179 -12.12 8.82 5.65
CA GLN A 179 -11.33 7.94 6.51
C GLN A 179 -10.33 7.14 5.70
N PHE A 180 -9.14 7.01 6.27
CA PHE A 180 -8.00 6.29 5.71
C PHE A 180 -7.46 5.30 6.73
N GLN A 181 -6.78 4.27 6.24
CA GLN A 181 -6.06 3.29 7.05
C GLN A 181 -4.81 2.83 6.29
N LEU A 182 -3.70 2.67 7.00
CA LEU A 182 -2.48 2.09 6.45
C LEU A 182 -2.42 0.62 6.85
N ILE A 183 -2.13 -0.24 5.88
CA ILE A 183 -2.01 -1.69 6.09
C ILE A 183 -0.73 -2.17 5.42
N SER A 184 0.08 -2.94 6.11
CA SER A 184 1.27 -3.57 5.53
C SER A 184 1.16 -5.08 5.51
N PHE A 185 1.55 -5.69 4.39
CA PHE A 185 1.66 -7.13 4.23
C PHE A 185 3.07 -7.52 3.80
N PRO A 186 3.50 -8.75 4.10
CA PRO A 186 4.69 -9.31 3.49
C PRO A 186 4.62 -9.24 1.97
N LEU A 187 5.77 -9.03 1.31
CA LEU A 187 5.82 -9.09 -0.16
C LEU A 187 5.61 -10.52 -0.70
N THR A 188 5.82 -11.54 0.15
CA THR A 188 5.59 -12.92 -0.26
C THR A 188 4.11 -13.16 -0.57
N LEU A 189 3.85 -13.49 -1.84
CA LEU A 189 2.51 -13.85 -2.32
C LEU A 189 2.14 -15.31 -2.03
N LYS A 190 3.08 -16.08 -1.48
CA LYS A 190 2.95 -17.53 -1.22
C LYS A 190 2.61 -17.84 0.25
N VAL A 191 1.93 -16.92 0.94
CA VAL A 191 1.37 -17.19 2.27
C VAL A 191 0.38 -18.37 2.22
N ALA A 192 -0.37 -18.47 1.12
CA ALA A 192 -0.96 -19.73 0.68
C ALA A 192 -0.23 -20.19 -0.60
N ASN A 193 0.19 -21.45 -0.65
CA ASN A 193 0.86 -22.03 -1.78
C ASN A 193 -0.08 -22.04 -3.00
N PRO A 194 0.22 -21.28 -4.08
CA PRO A 194 -0.62 -21.26 -5.27
C PRO A 194 -0.84 -22.66 -5.85
N LYS A 195 0.14 -23.56 -5.65
CA LYS A 195 0.09 -24.97 -6.03
C LYS A 195 -0.42 -25.80 -4.84
N GLY A 196 -1.68 -26.22 -4.89
CA GLY A 196 -2.25 -27.20 -3.96
C GLY A 196 -3.12 -26.62 -2.84
N GLU A 197 -2.87 -25.39 -2.37
CA GLU A 197 -3.69 -24.75 -1.33
C GLU A 197 -4.74 -23.78 -1.91
N VAL A 198 -4.54 -23.36 -3.17
CA VAL A 198 -5.47 -22.50 -3.90
C VAL A 198 -6.25 -23.33 -4.91
N GLU A 199 -7.58 -23.29 -4.79
CA GLU A 199 -8.52 -23.79 -5.78
C GLU A 199 -8.63 -22.77 -6.92
N TRP A 200 -8.19 -23.13 -8.12
CA TRP A 200 -8.24 -22.27 -9.30
C TRP A 200 -9.37 -22.65 -10.24
N LEU A 201 -10.13 -21.65 -10.67
CA LEU A 201 -11.30 -21.86 -11.52
C LEU A 201 -11.63 -20.64 -12.38
N ILE A 202 -12.37 -20.89 -13.45
CA ILE A 202 -12.84 -19.87 -14.37
C ILE A 202 -14.27 -19.48 -14.01
N GLU A 203 -14.48 -18.20 -13.73
CA GLU A 203 -15.80 -17.61 -13.54
C GLU A 203 -15.94 -16.40 -14.45
N GLY A 204 -16.84 -16.53 -15.43
CA GLY A 204 -17.05 -15.52 -16.45
C GLY A 204 -15.76 -15.22 -17.21
N ALA A 205 -15.30 -13.96 -17.14
CA ALA A 205 -14.10 -13.48 -17.82
C ALA A 205 -12.83 -13.49 -16.95
N SER A 206 -12.86 -14.15 -15.79
CA SER A 206 -11.76 -14.13 -14.82
C SER A 206 -11.31 -15.52 -14.41
N LEU A 207 -10.01 -15.66 -14.19
CA LEU A 207 -9.39 -16.76 -13.46
C LEU A 207 -9.35 -16.38 -11.98
N ASN A 208 -10.03 -17.13 -11.12
CA ASN A 208 -10.11 -16.86 -9.70
C ASN A 208 -9.42 -17.98 -8.92
N GLY A 209 -8.76 -17.58 -7.82
CA GLY A 209 -8.13 -18.50 -6.88
C GLY A 209 -8.78 -18.36 -5.50
N TYR A 210 -9.22 -19.47 -4.94
CA TYR A 210 -9.89 -19.53 -3.64
C TYR A 210 -9.08 -20.33 -2.64
N ILE A 211 -9.10 -19.90 -1.38
CA ILE A 211 -8.56 -20.64 -0.25
C ILE A 211 -9.70 -20.93 0.75
N ASP A 212 -9.48 -21.89 1.63
CA ASP A 212 -10.26 -22.00 2.86
C ASP A 212 -9.61 -21.13 3.94
N ASP A 213 -10.28 -20.05 4.32
CA ASP A 213 -9.90 -19.19 5.44
C ASP A 213 -10.81 -19.49 6.63
N ASN A 214 -10.35 -20.39 7.51
CA ASN A 214 -11.06 -20.76 8.74
C ASN A 214 -12.49 -21.28 8.50
N GLY A 215 -12.67 -22.20 7.55
CA GLY A 215 -13.96 -22.80 7.20
C GLY A 215 -14.80 -21.94 6.25
N ARG A 216 -14.24 -20.85 5.72
CA ARG A 216 -14.88 -19.98 4.75
C ARG A 216 -14.08 -19.97 3.46
N ARG A 217 -14.76 -20.30 2.36
CA ARG A 217 -14.23 -20.08 1.02
C ARG A 217 -13.99 -18.59 0.77
N HIS A 218 -12.73 -18.22 0.64
CA HIS A 218 -12.27 -16.85 0.45
C HIS A 218 -11.61 -16.70 -0.92
N ARG A 219 -12.02 -15.68 -1.69
CA ARG A 219 -11.37 -15.39 -2.97
C ARG A 219 -10.07 -14.66 -2.69
N LEU A 220 -8.95 -15.34 -2.87
CA LEU A 220 -7.62 -14.78 -2.68
C LEU A 220 -7.13 -14.06 -3.95
N TRP A 221 -7.42 -14.63 -5.12
CA TRP A 221 -6.91 -14.18 -6.40
C TRP A 221 -8.03 -13.93 -7.41
N GLN A 222 -7.84 -12.93 -8.26
CA GLN A 222 -8.67 -12.70 -9.43
C GLN A 222 -7.83 -12.10 -10.55
N CYS A 223 -7.73 -12.80 -11.68
CA CYS A 223 -6.99 -12.37 -12.85
C CYS A 223 -7.93 -12.15 -14.05
N TYR A 224 -7.89 -10.96 -14.62
CA TYR A 224 -8.60 -10.62 -15.85
C TYR A 224 -7.66 -10.63 -17.05
N MET A 225 -7.44 -11.81 -17.62
CA MET A 225 -6.49 -12.02 -18.73
C MET A 225 -6.80 -11.17 -19.97
N ASN A 226 -8.08 -10.92 -20.24
CA ASN A 226 -8.54 -10.18 -21.43
C ASN A 226 -8.83 -8.69 -21.17
N SER A 227 -8.68 -8.20 -19.94
CA SER A 227 -8.96 -6.81 -19.57
C SER A 227 -7.72 -6.19 -18.93
N GLY A 228 -6.71 -5.90 -19.75
CA GLY A 228 -5.43 -5.33 -19.30
C GLY A 228 -4.49 -6.31 -18.59
N GLY A 229 -4.95 -7.54 -18.29
CA GLY A 229 -4.15 -8.49 -17.52
C GLY A 229 -4.01 -8.02 -16.08
N GLN A 230 -5.14 -7.63 -15.50
CA GLN A 230 -5.23 -7.17 -14.11
C GLN A 230 -5.18 -8.37 -13.18
N LEU A 231 -4.09 -8.52 -12.42
CA LEU A 231 -4.03 -9.44 -11.30
C LEU A 231 -4.40 -8.70 -10.02
N LYS A 232 -5.48 -9.16 -9.40
CA LYS A 232 -6.01 -8.66 -8.14
C LYS A 232 -5.75 -9.67 -7.04
N TYR A 233 -5.38 -9.15 -5.88
CA TYR A 233 -5.07 -9.91 -4.68
C TYR A 233 -5.90 -9.40 -3.50
N TYR A 234 -6.44 -10.33 -2.73
CA TYR A 234 -7.34 -10.06 -1.61
C TYR A 234 -6.81 -10.75 -0.34
N PRO A 235 -5.69 -10.29 0.25
CA PRO A 235 -5.16 -10.95 1.44
C PRO A 235 -6.12 -10.79 2.62
N PRO A 236 -6.40 -11.86 3.38
CA PRO A 236 -7.07 -11.75 4.67
C PRO A 236 -6.35 -10.75 5.58
N LEU A 237 -7.10 -9.93 6.33
CA LEU A 237 -6.52 -8.90 7.18
C LEU A 237 -5.64 -9.48 8.30
N HIS A 238 -5.91 -10.71 8.73
CA HIS A 238 -5.10 -11.38 9.75
C HIS A 238 -3.72 -11.84 9.24
N TRP A 239 -3.43 -11.68 7.94
CA TRP A 239 -2.08 -11.86 7.37
C TRP A 239 -1.27 -10.55 7.33
N ALA A 240 -1.86 -9.42 7.73
CA ALA A 240 -1.14 -8.16 7.78
C ALA A 240 -0.08 -8.20 8.88
N ASP A 241 1.13 -7.74 8.57
CA ASP A 241 2.18 -7.55 9.58
C ASP A 241 1.80 -6.44 10.56
N TRP A 242 1.10 -5.43 10.05
CA TRP A 242 0.67 -4.28 10.82
C TRP A 242 -0.47 -3.52 10.14
N MET A 243 -1.31 -2.91 10.96
CA MET A 243 -2.43 -2.05 10.56
C MET A 243 -2.50 -0.83 11.46
N SER A 244 -2.64 0.36 10.87
CA SER A 244 -2.90 1.57 11.64
C SER A 244 -4.33 1.60 12.18
N ALA A 245 -4.57 2.42 13.20
CA ALA A 245 -5.91 2.93 13.46
C ALA A 245 -6.42 3.72 12.25
N ALA A 246 -7.74 3.83 12.11
CA ALA A 246 -8.33 4.72 11.10
C ALA A 246 -7.97 6.18 11.41
N PHE A 247 -7.68 6.96 10.38
CA PHE A 247 -7.33 8.38 10.52
C PHE A 247 -8.00 9.23 9.44
N THR A 248 -7.99 10.54 9.66
CA THR A 248 -8.50 11.54 8.72
C THR A 248 -7.36 12.45 8.27
N LEU A 249 -7.52 13.06 7.11
CA LEU A 249 -6.59 14.09 6.62
C LEU A 249 -7.07 15.47 7.05
N GLU A 250 -6.15 16.35 7.38
CA GLU A 250 -6.42 17.76 7.69
C GLU A 250 -6.79 18.53 6.43
N LYS A 251 -7.48 19.66 6.60
CA LYS A 251 -7.75 20.58 5.49
C LYS A 251 -6.76 21.74 5.56
N PRO A 252 -5.70 21.76 4.73
CA PRO A 252 -4.78 22.88 4.68
C PRO A 252 -5.48 24.10 4.03
N PRO A 253 -4.88 25.30 4.13
CA PRO A 253 -5.24 26.42 3.28
C PRO A 253 -5.18 26.01 1.80
N VAL A 254 -6.19 26.40 1.02
CA VAL A 254 -6.21 26.16 -0.42
C VAL A 254 -5.29 27.18 -1.09
N GLY A 255 -4.32 26.70 -1.86
CA GLY A 255 -3.31 27.53 -2.53
C GLY A 255 -3.30 27.31 -4.03
N SER A 256 -3.57 28.37 -4.80
CA SER A 256 -3.41 28.32 -6.26
C SER A 256 -1.93 28.06 -6.62
N PRO A 257 -1.64 27.50 -7.81
CA PRO A 257 -0.26 27.35 -8.26
C PRO A 257 0.53 28.67 -8.24
N SER A 258 -0.12 29.78 -8.57
CA SER A 258 0.48 31.11 -8.52
C SER A 258 0.85 31.54 -7.10
N GLN A 259 -0.05 31.32 -6.12
CA GLN A 259 0.22 31.64 -4.71
C GLN A 259 1.42 30.85 -4.18
N ARG A 260 1.51 29.56 -4.51
CA ARG A 260 2.64 28.71 -4.11
C ARG A 260 3.95 29.12 -4.77
N ALA A 261 3.92 29.48 -6.05
CA ALA A 261 5.11 29.95 -6.74
C ALA A 261 5.62 31.27 -6.15
N GLN A 262 4.72 32.19 -5.79
CA GLN A 262 5.07 33.42 -5.09
C GLN A 262 5.63 33.15 -3.69
N GLU A 263 5.07 32.19 -2.97
CA GLU A 263 5.56 31.80 -1.63
C GLU A 263 6.95 31.15 -1.68
N TYR A 264 7.19 30.26 -2.64
CA TYR A 264 8.44 29.49 -2.74
C TYR A 264 9.58 30.27 -3.41
N PHE A 265 9.24 31.18 -4.33
CA PHE A 265 10.21 31.92 -5.12
C PHE A 265 9.87 33.43 -5.16
N PRO A 266 9.75 34.09 -3.99
CA PRO A 266 9.29 35.47 -3.92
C PRO A 266 10.18 36.44 -4.72
N GLU A 267 11.49 36.19 -4.77
CA GLU A 267 12.46 37.02 -5.50
C GLU A 267 12.50 36.76 -7.02
N LEU A 268 11.93 35.63 -7.48
CA LEU A 268 11.88 35.26 -8.90
C LEU A 268 10.49 35.46 -9.51
N TRP A 269 9.47 35.71 -8.67
CA TRP A 269 8.10 35.89 -9.11
C TRP A 269 7.93 37.24 -9.83
N PRO A 270 7.34 37.29 -11.04
CA PRO A 270 7.22 38.55 -11.77
C PRO A 270 6.34 39.57 -11.03
N GLU A 271 6.86 40.78 -10.85
CA GLU A 271 6.07 41.91 -10.33
C GLU A 271 4.84 42.16 -11.21
N GLY A 272 3.66 42.33 -10.59
CA GLY A 272 2.39 42.59 -11.27
C GLY A 272 1.67 41.36 -11.86
N PHE A 273 2.22 40.15 -11.71
CA PHE A 273 1.52 38.91 -12.10
C PHE A 273 0.73 38.36 -10.91
N GLY A 274 -0.60 38.47 -10.95
CA GLY A 274 -1.52 37.92 -9.93
C GLY A 274 -2.45 38.91 -9.22
N ASP A 275 -2.44 40.20 -9.58
CA ASP A 275 -3.28 41.25 -8.98
C ASP A 275 -4.70 41.39 -9.58
N THR A 276 -5.34 40.29 -9.98
CA THR A 276 -6.75 40.31 -10.45
C THR A 276 -7.62 39.31 -9.71
#